data_AF-A0A8J8CD61-F1
#
_entry.id   AF-A0A8J8CD61-F1
#
_cell.length_a   1.000
_cell.length_b   1.000
_cell.length_c   1.000
_cell.angle_alpha   90.00
_cell.angle_beta   90.00
_cell.angle_gamma   90.00
#
_symmetry.space_group_name_H-M   'P 1'
#
loop_
_entity.id
_entity.type
_entity.pdbx_description
1 polymer ?
#
loop_
_entity_poly.entity_id
_entity_poly.type
_entity_poly.pdbx_seq_one_letter_code
_entity_poly.pdbx_strand_id
1 'polypeptide(L)' 'QPQYAFWFKDVGWNVENYGTDPTIEVEIAPQDYRAGTDTQLERALKEVTSLLSKGEGMVDEPVI' A
#
# COMPACT_ATOMS: atom_id res chain seq x y z
N GLN A 1 26.07 -3.23 10.90
CA GLN A 1 25.67 -4.60 10.49
C GLN A 1 24.21 -4.81 10.85
N PRO A 2 23.37 -5.44 10.00
CA PRO A 2 22.03 -5.87 10.39
C PRO A 2 22.15 -7.05 11.35
N GLN A 3 21.63 -6.92 12.57
CA GLN A 3 21.74 -7.93 13.63
C GLN A 3 20.43 -8.68 13.89
N TYR A 4 19.33 -8.25 13.26
CA TYR A 4 18.00 -8.79 13.46
C TYR A 4 17.30 -8.90 12.10
N ALA A 5 16.71 -10.07 11.85
CA ALA A 5 15.91 -10.35 10.67
C ALA A 5 14.42 -10.39 11.06
N PHE A 6 13.55 -9.98 10.14
CA PHE A 6 12.10 -9.99 10.35
C PHE A 6 11.46 -11.23 9.72
N TRP A 7 10.62 -11.90 10.50
CA TRP A 7 9.84 -13.06 10.08
C TRP A 7 8.38 -12.86 10.44
N PHE A 8 7.49 -13.20 9.52
CA PHE A 8 6.04 -13.18 9.74
C PHE A 8 5.44 -14.58 9.61
N LYS A 9 4.35 -14.87 10.34
CA LYS A 9 3.75 -16.21 10.40
C LYS A 9 3.23 -16.71 9.05
N ASP A 10 2.73 -15.77 8.26
CA ASP A 10 2.12 -15.93 6.95
C ASP A 10 3.13 -15.68 5.81
N VAL A 11 4.03 -14.69 5.96
CA VAL A 11 4.98 -14.28 4.89
C VAL A 11 6.36 -14.94 5.02
N GLY A 12 6.74 -15.44 6.19
CA GLY A 12 8.06 -15.99 6.46
C GLY A 12 9.17 -14.94 6.36
N TRP A 13 10.28 -15.27 5.69
CA TRP A 13 11.43 -14.38 5.47
C TRP A 13 11.33 -13.54 4.19
N ASN A 14 10.21 -13.61 3.46
CA ASN A 14 10.14 -13.14 2.07
C ASN A 14 10.03 -11.61 1.91
N VAL A 15 9.93 -10.84 3.00
CA VAL A 15 9.87 -9.38 2.94
C VAL A 15 11.25 -8.76 2.67
N GLU A 16 12.29 -9.33 3.28
CA GLU A 16 13.63 -8.76 3.17
C GLU A 16 14.12 -8.82 1.72
N ASN A 17 14.63 -7.69 1.21
CA ASN A 17 15.09 -7.52 -0.17
C ASN A 17 14.01 -7.69 -1.27
N TYR A 18 12.72 -7.67 -0.91
CA TYR A 18 11.58 -7.67 -1.84
C TYR A 18 10.61 -6.53 -1.53
N GLY A 19 10.07 -6.48 -0.30
CA GLY A 19 9.01 -5.56 0.12
C GLY A 19 7.65 -6.26 0.24
N THR A 20 6.58 -5.48 0.07
CA THR A 20 5.20 -5.99 -0.01
C THR A 20 4.55 -5.41 -1.25
N ASP A 21 3.88 -6.26 -2.02
CA ASP A 21 3.19 -5.82 -3.22
C ASP A 21 1.96 -4.99 -2.86
N PRO A 22 1.75 -3.81 -3.48
CA PRO A 22 0.50 -3.09 -3.33
C PRO A 22 -0.61 -3.84 -4.06
N THR A 23 -1.81 -3.88 -3.48
CA THR A 23 -3.00 -4.40 -4.19
C THR A 23 -3.26 -3.64 -5.48
N ILE A 24 -2.96 -2.34 -5.47
CA ILE A 24 -3.05 -1.44 -6.61
C ILE A 24 -1.75 -0.67 -6.70
N GLU A 25 -0.94 -0.97 -7.71
CA GLU A 25 0.27 -0.21 -8.02
C GLU A 25 -0.10 1.13 -8.67
N VAL A 26 0.47 2.21 -8.13
CA VAL A 26 0.30 3.57 -8.64
C VAL A 26 1.62 4.30 -8.51
N GLU A 27 2.21 4.61 -9.64
CA GLU A 27 3.47 5.35 -9.72
C GLU A 27 3.23 6.86 -9.66
N ILE A 28 4.21 7.58 -9.10
CA ILE A 28 4.33 9.04 -9.27
C ILE A 28 5.44 9.26 -10.30
N ALA A 29 5.06 9.45 -11.57
CA ALA A 29 6.06 9.64 -12.61
C ALA A 29 6.73 11.02 -12.50
N PRO A 30 7.94 11.22 -13.04
CA PRO A 30 8.65 12.50 -12.93
C PRO A 30 7.87 13.72 -13.44
N GLN A 31 7.05 13.55 -14.49
CA GLN A 31 6.18 14.60 -15.00
C GLN A 31 5.01 14.94 -14.06
N ASP A 32 4.49 13.97 -13.31
CA ASP A 32 3.42 14.17 -12.34
C ASP A 32 3.97 14.93 -11.13
N TYR A 33 5.15 14.53 -10.66
CA TYR A 33 5.88 15.27 -9.64
C TYR A 33 6.15 16.71 -10.07
N ARG A 34 6.62 16.93 -11.31
CA ARG A 34 6.84 18.29 -11.85
C ARG A 34 5.55 19.11 -11.91
N ALA A 35 4.43 18.46 -12.21
CA ALA A 35 3.11 19.11 -12.26
C ALA A 35 2.50 19.33 -10.87
N GLY A 36 3.08 18.76 -9.81
CA GLY A 36 2.52 18.78 -8.46
C GLY A 36 1.29 17.89 -8.30
N THR A 37 1.12 16.90 -9.18
CA THR A 37 0.01 15.95 -9.16
C THR A 37 0.38 14.71 -8.35
N ASP A 38 -0.39 14.42 -7.30
CA ASP A 38 -0.26 13.21 -6.50
C ASP A 38 -1.24 12.14 -6.99
N THR A 39 -0.76 11.31 -7.91
CA THR A 39 -1.52 10.22 -8.52
C THR A 39 -1.94 9.14 -7.50
N GLN A 40 -1.14 8.94 -6.44
CA GLN A 40 -1.44 7.96 -5.40
C GLN A 40 -2.60 8.43 -4.52
N LEU A 41 -2.59 9.70 -4.09
CA LEU A 41 -3.69 10.28 -3.31
C LEU A 41 -4.99 10.33 -4.10
N GLU A 42 -4.94 10.73 -5.38
CA GLU A 42 -6.11 10.71 -6.26
C GLU A 42 -6.71 9.31 -6.38
N ARG A 43 -5.86 8.28 -6.57
CA ARG A 43 -6.33 6.90 -6.61
C ARG A 43 -6.92 6.47 -5.27
N ALA A 44 -6.27 6.78 -4.16
CA ALA A 44 -6.74 6.43 -2.83
C ALA A 44 -8.13 7.02 -2.54
N LEU A 45 -8.35 8.31 -2.84
CA LEU A 45 -9.65 8.96 -2.67
C LEU A 45 -10.75 8.29 -3.49
N LYS A 46 -10.46 7.93 -4.74
CA LYS A 46 -11.39 7.21 -5.60
C LYS A 46 -11.76 5.84 -5.01
N GLU A 47 -10.79 5.07 -4.56
CA GLU A 47 -11.04 3.73 -4.00
C GLU A 47 -11.80 3.81 -2.67
N VAL A 48 -11.41 4.70 -1.76
CA VAL A 48 -12.13 4.90 -0.49
C VAL A 48 -13.57 5.31 -0.73
N THR A 49 -13.83 6.24 -1.65
CA THR A 49 -15.21 6.66 -1.99
C THR A 49 -16.02 5.51 -2.57
N SER A 50 -15.41 4.69 -3.42
CA SER A 50 -16.02 3.48 -3.99
C SER A 50 -16.37 2.46 -2.90
N LEU A 51 -15.43 2.14 -2.01
CA LEU A 51 -15.63 1.20 -0.89
C LEU A 51 -16.74 1.67 0.05
N LEU A 52 -16.76 2.95 0.42
CA LEU A 52 -17.81 3.54 1.25
C LEU A 52 -19.19 3.41 0.59
N SER A 53 -19.28 3.64 -0.73
CA SER A 53 -20.55 3.51 -1.46
C SER A 53 -21.08 2.07 -1.49
N LYS A 54 -20.20 1.08 -1.37
CA LYS A 54 -20.54 -0.36 -1.33
C LYS A 54 -20.81 -0.87 0.09
N GLY A 55 -20.54 -0.06 1.12
CA GLY A 55 -20.59 -0.51 2.52
C GLY A 55 -19.38 -1.35 2.93
N GLU A 56 -18.28 -1.31 2.17
CA GLU A 56 -17.02 -2.05 2.40
C GLU A 56 -15.98 -1.19 3.14
N GLY A 57 -16.41 -0.10 3.78
CA GLY A 57 -15.54 0.81 4.53
C GLY A 57 -15.12 0.19 5.86
N MET A 58 -14.02 -0.57 5.83
CA MET A 58 -13.38 -1.33 6.92
C MET A 58 -13.82 -2.79 7.04
N VAL A 59 -12.92 -3.69 6.65
CA VAL A 59 -12.94 -5.12 6.97
C VAL A 59 -11.60 -5.49 7.63
N ASP A 60 -11.72 -6.18 8.77
CA ASP A 60 -10.75 -6.77 9.69
C ASP A 60 -9.94 -5.92 10.69
N GLU A 61 -9.90 -6.47 11.91
CA GLU A 61 -9.19 -6.00 13.11
C GLU A 61 -7.67 -5.97 12.90
N PRO A 62 -6.95 -5.09 13.62
CA PRO A 62 -5.50 -5.01 13.50
C PRO A 62 -4.86 -6.35 13.89
N VAL A 63 -4.23 -7.01 12.93
CA VAL A 63 -3.29 -8.11 13.19
C VAL A 63 -2.01 -7.47 13.71
N ILE A 64 -1.88 -7.41 15.04
CA ILE A 64 -0.60 -7.18 15.75
C ILE A 64 0.01 -8.52 16.15
#